data_AF-A0A5P9H0M8-F1
#
_entry.id   AF-A0A5P9H0M8-F1
#
_cell.length_a   1.000
_cell.length_b   1.000
_cell.length_c   1.000
_cell.angle_alpha   90.00
_cell.angle_beta   90.00
_cell.angle_gamma   90.00
#
_symmetry.space_group_name_H-M   'P 1'
#
loop_
_entity.id
_entity.type
_entity.pdbx_description
1 polymer ?
#
loop_
_entity_poly.entity_id
_entity_poly.type
_entity_poly.pdbx_seq_one_letter_code
_entity_poly.pdbx_strand_id
1 'polypeptide(L)'
;MNDTSVTLVNTGLPLAIIGGLAALLPWLLTPRGTRSHGRVLVSVVLSVLLLLAASACVFALFDKRSLLGGQTLAGQGIIAWMYLRSSLGAVAVWGPVLAFVWLGLAQRVERLKEKDVVRGQP
;
A
#
# COMPACT_ATOMS: atom_id res chain seq x y z
N MET A 1 21.10 22.68 -14.40
CA MET A 1 20.97 21.28 -13.93
C MET A 1 19.83 20.66 -14.72
N ASN A 2 20.02 19.48 -15.33
CA ASN A 2 18.97 18.85 -16.14
C ASN A 2 17.78 18.44 -15.26
N ASP A 3 16.68 19.18 -15.38
CA ASP A 3 15.40 18.93 -14.71
C ASP A 3 14.68 17.65 -15.21
N THR A 4 15.34 16.86 -16.06
CA THR A 4 14.85 15.61 -16.67
C THR A 4 15.57 14.36 -16.19
N SER A 5 16.43 14.46 -15.16
CA SER A 5 17.17 13.30 -14.64
C SER A 5 16.31 12.45 -13.70
N VAL A 6 16.03 11.21 -14.12
CA VAL A 6 15.52 10.14 -13.25
C VAL A 6 16.63 9.83 -12.24
N THR A 7 16.60 10.48 -11.09
CA THR A 7 17.56 10.23 -10.01
C THR A 7 17.04 9.14 -9.08
N LEU A 8 17.97 8.38 -8.48
CA LEU A 8 17.66 7.34 -7.50
C LEU A 8 16.78 7.90 -6.36
N VAL A 9 16.98 9.16 -5.99
CA VAL A 9 16.19 9.83 -4.95
C VAL A 9 14.80 10.22 -5.44
N ASN A 10 14.66 10.73 -6.67
CA ASN A 10 13.35 11.19 -7.17
C ASN A 10 12.39 10.04 -7.52
N THR A 11 12.92 8.88 -7.91
CA THR A 11 12.10 7.71 -8.32
C THR A 11 12.21 6.57 -7.32
N GLY A 12 13.42 6.25 -6.85
CA GLY A 12 13.64 5.14 -5.92
C GLY A 12 13.06 5.40 -4.52
N LEU A 13 13.14 6.64 -3.99
CA LEU A 13 12.64 6.93 -2.65
C LEU A 13 11.10 6.81 -2.56
N PRO A 14 10.28 7.38 -3.47
CA PRO A 14 8.85 7.12 -3.52
C PRO A 14 8.49 5.63 -3.56
N LEU A 15 9.17 4.87 -4.42
CA LEU A 15 8.91 3.45 -4.58
C LEU A 15 9.31 2.65 -3.34
N ALA A 16 10.41 3.00 -2.68
CA ALA A 16 10.84 2.38 -1.44
C ALA A 16 9.85 2.65 -0.30
N ILE A 17 9.32 3.87 -0.20
CA ILE A 17 8.28 4.23 0.78
C ILE A 17 7.02 3.40 0.53
N ILE A 18 6.52 3.37 -0.71
CA ILE A 18 5.31 2.63 -1.07
C ILE A 18 5.48 1.12 -0.84
N GLY A 19 6.61 0.56 -1.27
CA GLY A 19 6.93 -0.86 -1.08
C GLY A 19 7.09 -1.24 0.41
N GLY A 20 7.74 -0.39 1.20
CA GLY A 20 7.88 -0.58 2.64
C GLY A 20 6.53 -0.54 3.36
N LEU A 21 5.68 0.43 3.03
CA LEU A 21 4.31 0.50 3.55
C LEU A 21 3.51 -0.74 3.19
N ALA A 22 3.69 -1.30 1.99
CA ALA A 22 2.98 -2.49 1.55
C ALA A 22 3.31 -3.72 2.38
N ALA A 23 4.55 -3.82 2.86
CA ALA A 23 4.96 -4.90 3.75
C ALA A 23 4.45 -4.68 5.20
N LEU A 24 4.47 -3.44 5.67
CA LEU A 24 4.20 -3.11 7.08
C LEU A 24 2.72 -3.00 7.41
N LEU A 25 1.92 -2.39 6.53
CA LEU A 25 0.49 -2.10 6.79
C LEU A 25 -0.32 -3.34 7.12
N PRO A 26 -0.26 -4.45 6.36
CA PRO A 26 -1.07 -5.63 6.64
C PRO A 26 -0.68 -6.25 7.99
N TRP A 27 0.60 -6.20 8.34
CA TRP A 27 1.08 -6.74 9.60
C TRP A 27 0.64 -5.90 10.80
N LEU A 28 0.65 -4.57 10.64
CA LEU A 28 0.21 -3.64 11.68
C LEU A 28 -1.31 -3.71 11.90
N LEU A 29 -2.08 -3.84 10.82
CA LEU A 29 -3.54 -3.89 10.87
C LEU A 29 -4.08 -5.28 11.27
N THR A 30 -3.32 -6.35 11.06
CA THR A 30 -3.77 -7.71 11.39
C THR A 30 -3.47 -8.05 12.86
N PRO A 31 -4.48 -8.34 13.69
CA PRO A 31 -4.26 -8.76 15.06
C PRO A 31 -3.42 -10.04 15.14
N ARG A 32 -2.38 -10.05 15.99
CA ARG A 32 -1.41 -11.16 16.10
C ARG A 32 -2.03 -12.50 16.51
N GLY A 33 -3.18 -12.49 17.19
CA GLY A 33 -3.93 -13.68 17.60
C GLY A 33 -5.13 -14.01 16.71
N THR A 34 -5.25 -13.41 15.53
CA THR A 34 -6.44 -13.66 14.69
C THR A 34 -6.49 -15.11 14.21
N ARG A 35 -7.64 -15.75 14.39
CA ARG A 35 -7.98 -17.09 13.89
C ARG A 35 -8.97 -17.04 12.73
N SER A 36 -9.37 -15.84 12.31
CA SER A 36 -10.36 -15.64 11.26
C SER A 36 -9.73 -15.15 9.98
N HIS A 37 -9.94 -15.88 8.88
CA HIS A 37 -9.57 -15.43 7.53
C HIS A 37 -10.33 -14.15 7.13
N GLY A 38 -11.57 -13.97 7.61
CA GLY A 38 -12.34 -12.75 7.37
C GLY A 38 -11.66 -11.52 7.95
N ARG A 39 -11.11 -11.61 9.17
CA ARG A 39 -10.33 -10.51 9.77
C ARG A 39 -9.04 -10.21 9.01
N VAL A 40 -8.35 -11.23 8.48
CA VAL A 40 -7.18 -11.06 7.62
C VAL A 40 -7.57 -10.42 6.29
N LEU A 41 -8.70 -10.78 5.71
CA LEU A 41 -9.18 -10.15 4.48
C LEU A 41 -9.50 -8.67 4.69
N VAL A 42 -10.16 -8.32 5.79
CA VAL A 42 -10.46 -6.91 6.14
C VAL A 42 -9.18 -6.09 6.30
N SER A 43 -8.15 -6.61 6.99
CA SER A 43 -6.88 -5.89 7.16
C SER A 43 -6.13 -5.70 5.84
N VAL A 44 -6.22 -6.67 4.92
CA VAL A 44 -5.65 -6.56 3.57
C VAL A 44 -6.39 -5.51 2.74
N VAL A 45 -7.73 -5.53 2.75
CA VAL A 45 -8.54 -4.53 2.04
C VAL A 45 -8.26 -3.12 2.56
N LEU A 46 -8.18 -2.95 3.88
CA LEU A 46 -7.79 -1.66 4.47
C LEU A 46 -6.37 -1.24 4.07
N SER A 47 -5.44 -2.20 3.99
CA SER A 47 -4.08 -1.94 3.51
C SER A 47 -4.06 -1.49 2.05
N VAL A 48 -4.87 -2.10 1.17
CA VAL A 48 -5.04 -1.65 -0.23
C VAL A 48 -5.52 -0.21 -0.29
N LEU A 49 -6.56 0.14 0.46
CA LEU A 49 -7.11 1.49 0.48
C LEU A 49 -6.08 2.52 0.98
N LEU A 50 -5.36 2.19 2.04
CA LEU A 50 -4.30 3.04 2.58
C LEU A 50 -3.12 3.17 1.62
N LEU A 51 -2.74 2.11 0.90
CA LEU A 51 -1.66 2.16 -0.09
C LEU A 51 -2.04 2.98 -1.30
N LEU A 52 -3.30 2.93 -1.76
CA LEU A 52 -3.77 3.81 -2.82
C LEU A 52 -3.71 5.29 -2.39
N ALA A 53 -4.20 5.60 -1.19
CA ALA A 53 -4.13 6.95 -0.65
C ALA A 53 -2.68 7.43 -0.45
N ALA A 54 -1.82 6.58 0.11
CA ALA A 54 -0.41 6.88 0.34
C ALA A 54 0.35 7.08 -0.97
N SER A 55 0.13 6.23 -1.98
CA SER A 55 0.77 6.34 -3.29
C SER A 55 0.37 7.64 -3.99
N ALA A 56 -0.93 8.00 -3.97
CA ALA A 56 -1.39 9.27 -4.51
C ALA A 56 -0.75 10.48 -3.78
N CYS A 57 -0.65 10.42 -2.45
CA CYS A 57 0.01 11.46 -1.65
C CYS A 57 1.50 11.58 -1.95
N VAL A 58 2.22 10.46 -2.04
CA VAL A 58 3.65 10.44 -2.38
C VAL A 58 3.87 11.02 -3.77
N PHE A 59 3.08 10.66 -4.77
CA PHE A 59 3.22 11.25 -6.10
C PHE A 59 2.89 12.75 -6.12
N ALA A 60 1.88 13.19 -5.38
CA ALA A 60 1.56 14.61 -5.26
C ALA A 60 2.69 15.42 -4.59
N LEU A 61 3.36 14.85 -3.58
CA LEU A 61 4.46 15.51 -2.87
C LEU A 61 5.76 15.58 -3.68
N PHE A 62 6.02 14.57 -4.51
CA PHE A 62 7.26 14.50 -5.29
C PHE A 62 7.13 15.12 -6.70
N ASP A 63 5.91 15.37 -7.18
CA ASP A 63 5.68 16.02 -8.47
C ASP A 63 5.74 17.56 -8.36
N LYS A 64 6.94 18.11 -8.57
CA LYS A 64 7.18 19.57 -8.56
C LYS A 64 6.43 20.35 -9.65
N ARG A 65 5.88 19.68 -10.69
CA ARG A 65 5.18 20.35 -11.81
C ARG A 65 3.81 20.89 -11.41
N SER A 66 3.16 20.27 -10.44
CA SER A 66 1.78 20.60 -10.02
C SER A 66 1.70 21.86 -9.13
N LEU A 67 2.76 22.15 -8.36
CA LEU A 67 2.81 23.32 -7.49
C LEU A 67 2.96 24.67 -8.23
N LEU A 68 3.48 24.65 -9.47
CA LEU A 68 3.75 25.85 -10.27
C LEU A 68 2.62 26.20 -11.27
N GLY A 69 1.69 25.28 -11.54
CA GLY A 69 0.57 25.46 -12.47
C GLY A 69 -0.73 25.82 -11.76
N GLY A 70 -0.92 27.12 -11.49
CA GLY A 70 -2.13 27.77 -10.93
C GLY A 70 -3.34 26.88 -10.64
N GLN A 71 -3.57 26.56 -9.36
CA GLN A 71 -4.69 25.76 -8.90
C GLN A 71 -6.01 26.52 -9.02
N THR A 72 -6.79 26.23 -10.05
CA THR A 72 -8.21 26.59 -10.13
C THR A 72 -9.08 25.39 -9.71
N LEU A 73 -10.21 25.63 -9.03
CA LEU A 73 -11.08 24.55 -8.52
C LEU A 73 -11.55 23.58 -9.64
N ALA A 74 -11.71 24.06 -10.87
CA ALA A 74 -12.10 23.23 -12.02
C ALA A 74 -11.00 22.23 -12.45
N GLY A 75 -9.72 22.51 -12.15
CA GLY A 75 -8.59 21.61 -12.45
C GLY A 75 -8.35 20.55 -11.39
N GLN A 76 -8.88 20.71 -10.17
CA GLN A 76 -8.58 19.82 -9.04
C GLN A 76 -9.08 18.38 -9.25
N GLY A 77 -10.23 18.19 -9.91
CA GLY A 77 -10.74 16.86 -10.24
C GLY A 77 -9.85 16.13 -11.26
N ILE A 78 -9.32 16.84 -12.25
CA ILE A 78 -8.42 16.29 -13.27
C ILE A 78 -7.07 15.91 -12.64
N ILE A 79 -6.55 16.74 -11.74
CA ILE A 79 -5.31 16.49 -11.00
C ILE A 79 -5.48 15.29 -10.05
N ALA A 80 -6.58 15.21 -9.31
CA ALA A 80 -6.88 14.08 -8.43
C ALA A 80 -7.00 12.77 -9.22
N TRP A 81 -7.66 12.80 -10.39
CA TRP A 81 -7.75 11.66 -11.29
C TRP A 81 -6.37 11.24 -11.84
N MET A 82 -5.52 12.20 -12.19
CA MET A 82 -4.16 11.93 -12.66
C MET A 82 -3.34 11.21 -11.58
N TYR A 83 -3.37 11.69 -10.33
CA TYR A 83 -2.66 11.04 -9.23
C TYR A 83 -3.24 9.68 -8.86
N LEU A 84 -4.56 9.51 -8.96
CA LEU A 84 -5.20 8.20 -8.77
C LEU A 84 -4.75 7.21 -9.86
N ARG A 85 -4.68 7.64 -11.12
CA ARG A 85 -4.18 6.81 -12.23
C ARG A 85 -2.70 6.45 -12.03
N SER A 86 -1.87 7.40 -11.60
CA SER A 86 -0.46 7.13 -11.27
C SER A 86 -0.33 6.16 -10.09
N SER A 87 -1.21 6.28 -9.09
CA SER A 87 -1.30 5.33 -7.97
C SER A 87 -1.68 3.91 -8.40
N LEU A 88 -2.50 3.74 -9.45
CA LEU A 88 -2.78 2.43 -10.02
C LEU A 88 -1.54 1.81 -10.66
N GLY A 89 -0.65 2.60 -11.25
CA GLY A 89 0.66 2.13 -11.73
C GLY A 89 1.54 1.57 -10.61
N ALA A 90 1.47 2.17 -9.41
CA ALA A 90 2.20 1.69 -8.23
C ALA A 90 1.74 0.32 -7.74
N VAL A 91 0.57 -0.17 -8.16
CA VAL A 91 0.11 -1.55 -7.87
C VAL A 91 1.11 -2.58 -8.39
N ALA A 92 1.81 -2.30 -9.48
CA ALA A 92 2.87 -3.19 -9.98
C ALA A 92 4.01 -3.39 -8.96
N VAL A 93 4.23 -2.41 -8.08
CA VAL A 93 5.28 -2.41 -7.06
C VAL A 93 4.77 -3.04 -5.77
N TRP A 94 3.65 -2.56 -5.24
CA TRP A 94 3.16 -3.03 -3.95
C TRP A 94 2.26 -4.27 -4.03
N GLY A 95 1.61 -4.52 -5.16
CA GLY A 95 0.65 -5.62 -5.35
C GLY A 95 1.26 -6.99 -5.06
N PRO A 96 2.42 -7.35 -5.68
CA PRO A 96 3.10 -8.61 -5.38
C PRO A 96 3.52 -8.71 -3.91
N VAL A 97 4.05 -7.63 -3.32
CA VAL A 97 4.46 -7.59 -1.90
C VAL A 97 3.26 -7.88 -1.00
N LEU A 98 2.13 -7.23 -1.27
CA LEU A 98 0.90 -7.40 -0.50
C LEU A 98 0.37 -8.84 -0.61
N ALA A 99 0.43 -9.44 -1.80
CA ALA A 99 0.02 -10.83 -2.02
C ALA A 99 0.87 -11.81 -1.19
N PHE A 100 2.20 -11.65 -1.18
CA PHE A 100 3.08 -12.48 -0.35
C PHE A 100 2.80 -12.33 1.15
N VAL A 101 2.62 -11.09 1.62
CA VAL A 101 2.29 -10.84 3.03
C VAL A 101 0.94 -11.44 3.40
N TRP A 102 -0.06 -11.31 2.53
CA TRP A 102 -1.37 -11.92 2.74
C TRP A 102 -1.30 -13.44 2.85
N LEU A 103 -0.57 -14.11 1.96
CA LEU A 103 -0.37 -15.56 2.03
C LEU A 103 0.29 -15.96 3.35
N GLY A 104 1.31 -15.23 3.80
CA GLY A 104 1.95 -15.47 5.09
C GLY A 104 0.99 -15.29 6.28
N LEU A 105 0.11 -14.29 6.22
CA LEU A 105 -0.93 -14.08 7.24
C LEU A 105 -2.02 -15.17 7.21
N ALA A 106 -2.41 -15.64 6.02
CA ALA A 106 -3.37 -16.73 5.86
C ALA A 106 -2.80 -18.04 6.44
N GLN A 107 -1.55 -18.39 6.11
CA GLN A 107 -0.85 -19.55 6.67
C GLN A 107 -0.70 -19.45 8.19
N ARG A 108 -0.49 -18.24 8.73
CA ARG A 108 -0.43 -18.03 10.18
C ARG A 108 -1.75 -18.35 10.87
N VAL A 109 -2.89 -18.02 10.27
CA VAL A 109 -4.21 -18.34 10.82
C VAL A 109 -4.37 -19.85 10.94
N GLU A 110 -4.01 -20.61 9.90
CA GLU A 110 -4.08 -22.07 9.90
C GLU A 110 -3.19 -22.68 10.99
N ARG A 111 -1.93 -22.22 11.09
CA ARG A 111 -1.01 -22.65 12.15
C ARG A 111 -1.53 -22.38 13.56
N LEU A 112 -2.29 -21.31 13.76
CA LEU A 112 -2.89 -21.01 15.06
C LEU A 112 -4.06 -21.95 15.36
N LYS A 113 -4.94 -22.19 14.37
CA LYS A 113 -6.05 -23.15 14.49
C LYS A 113 -5.54 -24.56 14.79
N GLU A 114 -4.51 -25.02 14.08
CA GLU A 114 -3.90 -26.33 14.32
C GLU A 114 -3.39 -26.47 15.76
N LYS A 115 -2.76 -25.42 16.30
CA LYS A 115 -2.29 -25.41 17.70
C LYS A 115 -3.43 -25.49 18.71
N ASP A 116 -4.58 -24.90 18.41
CA ASP A 116 -5.75 -24.97 19.29
C ASP A 116 -6.35 -26.38 19.28
N VAL A 117 -6.45 -27.01 18.10
CA VAL A 117 -6.89 -28.41 17.93
C VAL A 117 -6.00 -29.37 18.72
N VAL A 118 -4.66 -29.23 18.61
CA VAL A 118 -3.71 -30.06 19.37
C VAL A 118 -3.83 -29.85 20.89
N ARG A 119 -4.23 -28.65 21.32
CA ARG A 119 -4.45 -28.32 22.74
C ARG A 119 -5.84 -28.74 23.26
N GLY A 120 -6.70 -29.28 22.39
CA GLY A 120 -8.09 -29.60 22.73
C GLY A 120 -8.93 -28.38 23.07
N GLN A 121 -8.51 -27.18 22.63
CA GLN A 121 -9.27 -25.95 22.79
C GLN A 121 -10.05 -25.71 21.47
N PRO A 122 -11.37 -25.54 21.51
CA PRO A 122 -12.17 -25.26 20.31
C PRO A 122 -11.88 -23.89 19.69
#